data_AF-A0A960YRX4-F1
#
_entry.id   AF-A0A960YRX4-F1
#
_cell.length_a   1.000
_cell.length_b   1.000
_cell.length_c   1.000
_cell.angle_alpha   90.00
_cell.angle_beta   90.00
_cell.angle_gamma   90.00
#
_symmetry.space_group_name_H-M   'P 1'
#
loop_
_entity.id
_entity.type
_entity.pdbx_description
1 polymer ?
#
loop_
_entity_poly.entity_id
_entity_poly.type
_entity_poly.pdbx_seq_one_letter_code
_entity_poly.pdbx_strand_id
1 'polypeptide(L)'
;MSYSPEKSYRTWRPGLPGYSIMPARKKYKVRNWTAADIPALMQCQAAAYADYTSEPAWPERVFTLQLAAFQEGQFLVEHEGQVLGYACSILVQLDDDLPYLTWSEVTGDATFKTHDPSADTLYGADIAVHPAFRGQGVAALLYRERRRILQRYNLRRMVAHGRLPGYQQHAGKLTPEEYVERVVAGAINDMALNAHLKAGYQVKRIIFDHNSDAASLHYATLLEMPNPRFNPRKRRIAASPVQRPFRRMRVCVAQFYMRRITTWDEFVQNVDFFVNSADTYLCHFLIFPELFTAQLFSTLPPDLSDKEAIQALADMTDRYIELFTERARRHHLYIIAGSHPVLRDGLIYNTAHLFSPAGNVYTQDKLHITPSERRLWGIVPGDSIRLFDTPLGRIAIQICYDVEFPELSRLLTLAGAEVLFVPFSTDEKKAYFRVRYSAQARAVENYVYAVIAGNVGNLPNVKSYLLNYGQSAILTPSDFSFPVSAVQSEAEPNAETVVIGDLDLSSLSEQREIASVRPLVDRRQDLYDLRPLKRVEVIRVD
;
A
#
# COMPACT_ATOMS: atom_id res chain seq x y z
N MET A 1 45.67 24.90 -66.79
CA MET A 1 45.94 26.15 -66.04
C MET A 1 46.15 25.75 -64.58
N SER A 2 47.33 25.26 -64.20
CA SER A 2 48.52 26.02 -63.77
C SER A 2 48.23 26.95 -62.57
N TYR A 3 48.52 26.49 -61.35
CA TYR A 3 49.63 27.04 -60.55
C TYR A 3 49.77 26.31 -59.21
N SER A 4 50.94 25.72 -58.97
CA SER A 4 51.57 25.61 -57.64
C SER A 4 52.79 26.54 -57.68
N PRO A 5 53.18 27.17 -56.55
CA PRO A 5 54.44 26.73 -55.90
C PRO A 5 54.38 26.83 -54.34
N GLU A 6 54.93 25.90 -53.57
CA GLU A 6 56.37 25.76 -53.20
C GLU A 6 56.92 27.00 -52.48
N LYS A 7 57.24 26.99 -51.16
CA LYS A 7 58.49 26.55 -50.48
C LYS A 7 58.48 27.21 -49.07
N SER A 8 59.19 26.82 -48.00
CA SER A 8 60.33 25.93 -47.78
C SER A 8 60.45 25.53 -46.29
N TYR A 9 61.24 24.48 -46.08
CA TYR A 9 61.65 23.82 -44.85
C TYR A 9 62.57 24.65 -43.94
N ARG A 10 62.53 24.39 -42.62
CA ARG A 10 63.71 24.01 -41.83
C ARG A 10 63.36 23.38 -40.48
N THR A 11 63.98 22.24 -40.22
CA THR A 11 63.97 21.37 -39.05
C THR A 11 64.77 21.95 -37.88
N TRP A 12 64.26 21.85 -36.64
CA TRP A 12 65.09 21.67 -35.45
C TRP A 12 64.29 21.03 -34.30
N ARG A 13 64.78 19.89 -33.77
CA ARG A 13 64.37 19.32 -32.48
C ARG A 13 65.52 19.53 -31.50
N PRO A 14 65.20 19.86 -30.23
CA PRO A 14 65.88 19.24 -29.11
C PRO A 14 64.88 18.56 -28.18
N GLY A 15 65.30 17.44 -27.58
CA GLY A 15 64.45 16.53 -26.81
C GLY A 15 63.82 17.11 -25.55
N LEU A 16 62.66 16.54 -25.19
CA LEU A 16 62.08 16.61 -23.85
C LEU A 16 61.97 15.18 -23.29
N PRO A 17 62.16 14.99 -21.98
CA PRO A 17 62.42 13.71 -21.36
C PRO A 17 61.13 12.96 -21.03
N GLY A 18 61.19 11.63 -21.09
CA GLY A 18 60.33 10.73 -20.32
C GLY A 18 58.84 10.81 -20.63
N TYR A 19 58.40 10.10 -21.67
CA TYR A 19 57.04 9.56 -21.66
C TYR A 19 56.95 8.55 -20.51
N SER A 20 56.57 9.04 -19.33
CA SER A 20 56.04 8.17 -18.29
C SER A 20 54.81 7.50 -18.88
N ILE A 21 54.91 6.18 -19.05
CA ILE A 21 53.81 5.31 -19.46
C ILE A 21 52.67 5.61 -18.49
N MET A 22 51.62 6.31 -18.94
CA MET A 22 50.41 6.47 -18.15
C MET A 22 49.94 5.05 -17.78
N PRO A 23 49.73 4.75 -16.49
CA PRO A 23 49.29 3.42 -16.09
C PRO A 23 47.96 3.13 -16.81
N ALA A 24 47.87 1.93 -17.39
CA ALA A 24 46.67 1.45 -18.07
C ALA A 24 45.43 1.79 -17.22
N ARG A 25 44.42 2.44 -17.83
CA ARG A 25 43.15 2.75 -17.16
C ARG A 25 42.58 1.43 -16.60
N LYS A 26 42.68 1.24 -15.28
CA LYS A 26 42.05 0.11 -14.60
C LYS A 26 40.59 0.04 -15.02
N LYS A 27 40.19 -1.10 -15.58
CA LYS A 27 38.83 -1.30 -16.09
C LYS A 27 37.92 -1.65 -14.90
N TYR A 28 37.43 -0.61 -14.22
CA TYR A 28 36.43 -0.77 -13.16
C TYR A 28 35.06 -1.09 -13.75
N LYS A 29 34.35 -2.03 -13.13
CA LYS A 29 32.98 -2.38 -13.47
C LYS A 29 32.04 -1.72 -12.49
N VAL A 30 31.00 -1.06 -13.01
CA VAL A 30 29.96 -0.40 -12.21
C VAL A 30 28.65 -1.10 -12.53
N ARG A 31 27.93 -1.51 -11.49
CA ARG A 31 26.64 -2.20 -11.62
C ARG A 31 25.80 -1.98 -10.37
N ASN A 32 24.51 -2.29 -10.46
CA ASN A 32 23.69 -2.46 -9.27
C ASN A 32 24.19 -3.68 -8.48
N TRP A 33 24.22 -3.55 -7.15
CA TRP A 33 24.59 -4.66 -6.29
C TRP A 33 23.39 -5.58 -6.01
N THR A 34 23.68 -6.79 -5.57
CA THR A 34 22.72 -7.88 -5.33
C THR A 34 22.88 -8.42 -3.91
N ALA A 35 21.99 -9.30 -3.47
CA ALA A 35 22.07 -9.90 -2.14
C ALA A 35 23.43 -10.61 -1.89
N ALA A 36 24.03 -11.21 -2.93
CA ALA A 36 25.33 -11.88 -2.84
C ALA A 36 26.50 -10.92 -2.53
N ASP A 37 26.32 -9.62 -2.78
CA ASP A 37 27.37 -8.61 -2.56
C ASP A 37 27.38 -8.08 -1.13
N ILE A 38 26.32 -8.29 -0.34
CA ILE A 38 26.12 -7.67 0.98
C ILE A 38 27.32 -7.87 1.93
N PRO A 39 27.92 -9.08 2.05
CA PRO A 39 29.10 -9.25 2.91
C PRO A 39 30.28 -8.34 2.52
N ALA A 40 30.50 -8.12 1.22
CA ALA A 40 31.55 -7.24 0.73
C ALA A 40 31.21 -5.75 0.92
N LEU A 41 29.93 -5.39 0.83
CA LEU A 41 29.46 -4.03 1.14
C LEU A 41 29.67 -3.68 2.61
N MET A 42 29.32 -4.60 3.53
CA MET A 42 29.54 -4.43 4.97
C MET A 42 31.02 -4.24 5.29
N GLN A 43 31.91 -5.03 4.69
CA GLN A 43 33.36 -4.86 4.84
C GLN A 43 33.84 -3.50 4.32
N CYS A 44 33.35 -3.09 3.15
CA CYS A 44 33.68 -1.79 2.58
C CYS A 44 33.19 -0.63 3.46
N GLN A 45 31.99 -0.73 4.03
CA GLN A 45 31.42 0.26 4.93
C GLN A 45 32.26 0.39 6.20
N ALA A 46 32.53 -0.73 6.88
CA ALA A 46 33.33 -0.77 8.10
C ALA A 46 34.73 -0.17 7.87
N ALA A 47 35.36 -0.46 6.73
CA ALA A 47 36.66 0.11 6.39
C ALA A 47 36.58 1.61 6.05
N ALA A 48 35.52 2.05 5.38
CA ALA A 48 35.36 3.45 4.98
C ALA A 48 35.04 4.39 6.14
N TYR A 49 34.34 3.88 7.15
CA TYR A 49 33.86 4.65 8.32
C TYR A 49 34.52 4.22 9.63
N ALA A 50 35.75 3.72 9.59
CA ALA A 50 36.49 3.32 10.79
C ALA A 50 36.73 4.46 11.80
N ASP A 51 36.61 5.72 11.35
CA ASP A 51 36.70 6.95 12.16
C ASP A 51 35.35 7.36 12.79
N TYR A 52 34.25 6.72 12.40
CA TYR A 52 32.89 6.99 12.88
C TYR A 52 32.62 6.16 14.15
N THR A 53 33.06 6.66 15.29
CA THR A 53 33.13 5.89 16.55
C THR A 53 31.78 5.66 17.26
N SER A 54 30.71 6.32 16.82
CA SER A 54 29.41 6.40 17.48
C SER A 54 28.39 5.34 17.03
N GLU A 55 28.58 4.69 15.87
CA GLU A 55 27.63 3.68 15.38
C GLU A 55 28.34 2.47 14.75
N PRO A 56 27.90 1.23 15.07
CA PRO A 56 28.43 0.03 14.45
C PRO A 56 28.09 -0.01 12.96
N ALA A 57 28.92 -0.71 12.17
CA ALA A 57 28.60 -1.02 10.77
C ALA A 57 27.21 -1.66 10.67
N TRP A 58 26.47 -1.33 9.61
CA TRP A 58 25.09 -1.78 9.47
C TRP A 58 25.03 -3.31 9.34
N PRO A 59 24.07 -3.95 10.03
CA PRO A 59 23.88 -5.39 9.90
C PRO A 59 23.36 -5.74 8.50
N GLU A 60 23.58 -6.98 8.08
CA GLU A 60 23.13 -7.52 6.78
C GLU A 60 21.66 -7.19 6.47
N ARG A 61 20.79 -7.26 7.49
CA ARG A 61 19.36 -6.94 7.39
C ARG A 61 19.10 -5.55 6.81
N VAL A 62 19.90 -4.54 7.15
CA VAL A 62 19.72 -3.17 6.65
C VAL A 62 19.98 -3.13 5.14
N PHE A 63 21.08 -3.72 4.66
CA PHE A 63 21.36 -3.80 3.23
C PHE A 63 20.29 -4.58 2.47
N THR A 64 19.77 -5.67 3.05
CA THR A 64 18.64 -6.42 2.46
C THR A 64 17.40 -5.54 2.28
N LEU A 65 17.06 -4.73 3.28
CA LEU A 65 15.92 -3.80 3.20
C LEU A 65 16.15 -2.70 2.18
N GLN A 66 17.36 -2.12 2.12
CA GLN A 66 17.73 -1.10 1.12
C GLN A 66 17.61 -1.64 -0.31
N LEU A 67 18.06 -2.89 -0.54
CA LEU A 67 17.96 -3.55 -1.84
C LEU A 67 16.51 -3.74 -2.27
N ALA A 68 15.66 -4.18 -1.34
CA ALA A 68 14.24 -4.41 -1.58
C ALA A 68 13.50 -3.10 -1.84
N ALA A 69 13.86 -2.02 -1.15
CA ALA A 69 13.21 -0.72 -1.27
C ALA A 69 13.47 -0.05 -2.62
N PHE A 70 14.72 -0.02 -3.10
CA PHE A 70 15.05 0.65 -4.36
C PHE A 70 16.30 0.10 -5.04
N GLN A 71 16.20 -1.07 -5.65
CA GLN A 71 17.31 -1.77 -6.31
C GLN A 71 18.06 -0.89 -7.32
N GLU A 72 17.36 -0.12 -8.16
CA GLU A 72 18.00 0.73 -9.17
C GLU A 72 18.85 1.84 -8.55
N GLY A 73 18.56 2.25 -7.31
CA GLY A 73 19.31 3.23 -6.54
C GLY A 73 20.62 2.73 -5.95
N GLN A 74 20.86 1.42 -5.98
CA GLN A 74 21.93 0.80 -5.23
C GLN A 74 23.06 0.33 -6.14
N PHE A 75 24.26 0.93 -6.03
CA PHE A 75 25.38 0.69 -6.95
C PHE A 75 26.65 0.26 -6.24
N LEU A 76 27.44 -0.60 -6.88
CA LEU A 76 28.81 -0.89 -6.49
C LEU A 76 29.79 -0.63 -7.63
N VAL A 77 31.06 -0.45 -7.27
CA VAL A 77 32.20 -0.47 -8.18
C VAL A 77 33.08 -1.65 -7.80
N GLU A 78 33.36 -2.53 -8.75
CA GLU A 78 34.21 -3.71 -8.56
C GLU A 78 35.38 -3.75 -9.53
N HIS A 79 36.45 -4.42 -9.12
CA HIS A 79 37.58 -4.81 -9.96
C HIS A 79 38.00 -6.22 -9.59
N GLU A 80 38.02 -7.13 -10.57
CA GLU A 80 38.42 -8.54 -10.38
C GLU A 80 37.66 -9.24 -9.23
N GLY A 81 36.38 -8.90 -9.06
CA GLY A 81 35.52 -9.47 -8.01
C GLY A 81 35.62 -8.78 -6.64
N GLN A 82 36.55 -7.84 -6.46
CA GLN A 82 36.68 -7.05 -5.24
C GLN A 82 35.82 -5.78 -5.31
N VAL A 83 34.97 -5.56 -4.31
CA VAL A 83 34.21 -4.30 -4.14
C VAL A 83 35.14 -3.19 -3.68
N LEU A 84 35.22 -2.11 -4.46
CA LEU A 84 36.05 -0.94 -4.19
C LEU A 84 35.28 0.19 -3.50
N GLY A 85 33.96 0.21 -3.67
CA GLY A 85 33.05 1.21 -3.10
C GLY A 85 31.60 0.97 -3.53
N TYR A 86 30.67 1.58 -2.81
CA TYR A 86 29.24 1.49 -3.10
C TYR A 86 28.52 2.81 -2.82
N ALA A 87 27.31 2.94 -3.37
CA ALA A 87 26.40 4.04 -3.08
C ALA A 87 24.98 3.53 -2.95
N CYS A 88 24.25 4.04 -1.96
CA CYS A 88 22.84 3.74 -1.72
C CYS A 88 22.03 5.03 -1.86
N SER A 89 20.93 4.98 -2.60
CA SER A 89 20.05 6.12 -2.82
C SER A 89 18.59 5.75 -2.61
N ILE A 90 17.75 6.74 -2.34
CA ILE A 90 16.28 6.61 -2.25
C ILE A 90 15.60 7.78 -2.94
N LEU A 91 14.33 7.62 -3.31
CA LEU A 91 13.47 8.70 -3.76
C LEU A 91 12.62 9.14 -2.56
N VAL A 92 12.57 10.43 -2.27
CA VAL A 92 11.84 10.99 -1.12
C VAL A 92 11.25 12.33 -1.47
N GLN A 93 10.08 12.64 -0.94
CA GLN A 93 9.47 13.96 -1.09
C GLN A 93 10.01 14.85 0.02
N LEU A 94 10.70 15.93 -0.36
CA LEU A 94 11.25 16.90 0.58
C LEU A 94 10.59 18.25 0.31
N ASP A 95 9.86 18.75 1.29
CA ASP A 95 9.29 20.10 1.25
C ASP A 95 10.38 21.14 1.40
N ASP A 96 10.29 22.20 0.60
CA ASP A 96 11.26 23.30 0.62
C ASP A 96 11.12 24.17 1.87
N ASP A 97 9.95 24.13 2.51
CA ASP A 97 9.56 25.02 3.62
C ASP A 97 9.61 24.35 5.01
N LEU A 98 9.90 23.05 5.10
CA LEU A 98 9.99 22.33 6.37
C LEU A 98 11.36 22.49 7.06
N PRO A 99 11.44 22.39 8.41
CA PRO A 99 12.71 22.20 9.11
C PRO A 99 13.46 20.97 8.54
N TYR A 100 14.79 21.00 8.56
CA TYR A 100 15.57 19.88 8.03
C TYR A 100 15.23 18.59 8.78
N LEU A 101 14.92 17.54 8.03
CA LEU A 101 14.77 16.20 8.57
C LEU A 101 16.16 15.63 8.91
N THR A 102 16.25 14.89 10.01
CA THR A 102 17.41 14.10 10.37
C THR A 102 17.66 12.98 9.36
N TRP A 103 18.87 12.41 9.35
CA TRP A 103 19.17 11.32 8.43
C TRP A 103 18.27 10.09 8.66
N SER A 104 17.99 9.79 9.93
CA SER A 104 17.10 8.69 10.33
C SER A 104 15.67 8.94 9.84
N GLU A 105 15.14 10.16 9.95
CA GLU A 105 13.80 10.48 9.44
C GLU A 105 13.71 10.36 7.91
N VAL A 106 14.73 10.82 7.18
CA VAL A 106 14.72 10.76 5.70
C VAL A 106 14.88 9.34 5.20
N THR A 107 15.72 8.51 5.83
CA THR A 107 16.01 7.14 5.38
C THR A 107 15.16 6.08 6.07
N GLY A 108 14.43 6.47 7.12
CA GLY A 108 13.74 5.58 8.02
C GLY A 108 14.69 4.61 8.72
N ASP A 109 15.66 5.14 9.46
CA ASP A 109 16.66 4.37 10.21
C ASP A 109 17.49 3.44 9.31
N ALA A 110 18.03 3.96 8.20
CA ALA A 110 18.78 3.20 7.21
C ALA A 110 17.98 2.15 6.41
N THR A 111 16.73 1.83 6.79
CA THR A 111 15.95 0.73 6.19
C THR A 111 15.35 1.07 4.82
N PHE A 112 15.32 2.35 4.47
CA PHE A 112 14.69 2.91 3.27
C PHE A 112 13.17 2.74 3.22
N LYS A 113 12.50 2.56 4.37
CA LYS A 113 11.01 2.51 4.46
C LYS A 113 10.32 3.77 3.93
N THR A 114 11.03 4.89 3.86
CA THR A 114 10.54 6.19 3.35
C THR A 114 10.66 6.34 1.83
N HIS A 115 11.16 5.31 1.13
CA HIS A 115 11.28 5.35 -0.33
C HIS A 115 9.92 5.56 -0.99
N ASP A 116 9.79 6.67 -1.71
CA ASP A 116 8.60 7.05 -2.47
C ASP A 116 8.95 7.16 -3.97
N PRO A 117 8.57 6.17 -4.80
CA PRO A 117 8.80 6.21 -6.25
C PRO A 117 8.16 7.41 -6.96
N SER A 118 7.15 8.06 -6.36
CA SER A 118 6.45 9.21 -6.92
C SER A 118 7.15 10.54 -6.62
N ALA A 119 8.06 10.54 -5.66
CA ALA A 119 8.75 11.72 -5.20
C ALA A 119 9.63 12.37 -6.27
N ASP A 120 9.98 13.63 -6.04
CA ASP A 120 10.73 14.45 -7.00
C ASP A 120 12.22 14.59 -6.69
N THR A 121 12.71 14.02 -5.58
CA THR A 121 14.07 14.21 -5.09
C THR A 121 14.78 12.87 -4.92
N LEU A 122 15.97 12.75 -5.53
CA LEU A 122 16.90 11.64 -5.27
C LEU A 122 17.73 11.96 -4.03
N TYR A 123 17.57 11.21 -2.96
CA TYR A 123 18.38 11.37 -1.76
C TYR A 123 19.58 10.41 -1.78
N GLY A 124 20.78 10.96 -1.64
CA GLY A 124 22.03 10.22 -1.52
C GLY A 124 22.25 9.76 -0.09
N ALA A 125 21.62 8.64 0.28
CA ALA A 125 21.60 8.14 1.66
C ALA A 125 22.97 7.71 2.18
N ASP A 126 23.79 7.05 1.35
CA ASP A 126 25.14 6.62 1.75
C ASP A 126 26.09 6.48 0.56
N ILE A 127 27.38 6.78 0.74
CA ILE A 127 28.42 6.54 -0.27
C ILE A 127 29.76 6.26 0.39
N ALA A 128 30.23 5.01 0.24
CA ALA A 128 31.48 4.56 0.82
C ALA A 128 32.49 4.16 -0.26
N VAL A 129 33.75 4.54 -0.04
CA VAL A 129 34.89 4.09 -0.84
C VAL A 129 35.95 3.55 0.11
N HIS A 130 36.35 2.30 -0.13
CA HIS A 130 37.36 1.63 0.68
C HIS A 130 38.67 2.45 0.68
N PRO A 131 39.33 2.66 1.84
CA PRO A 131 40.46 3.59 1.98
C PRO A 131 41.57 3.41 0.95
N ALA A 132 41.94 2.17 0.63
CA ALA A 132 42.98 1.83 -0.35
C ALA A 132 42.69 2.31 -1.79
N PHE A 133 41.44 2.65 -2.11
CA PHE A 133 41.00 3.03 -3.46
C PHE A 133 40.53 4.49 -3.55
N ARG A 134 40.67 5.28 -2.47
CA ARG A 134 40.39 6.71 -2.47
C ARG A 134 41.34 7.44 -3.43
N GLY A 135 40.86 8.52 -4.06
CA GLY A 135 41.61 9.26 -5.08
C GLY A 135 41.72 8.57 -6.45
N GLN A 136 41.29 7.31 -6.60
CA GLN A 136 41.37 6.56 -7.87
C GLN A 136 40.12 6.69 -8.75
N GLY A 137 39.23 7.66 -8.47
CA GLY A 137 38.04 7.93 -9.28
C GLY A 137 36.80 7.06 -8.99
N VAL A 138 36.83 6.18 -7.99
CA VAL A 138 35.71 5.29 -7.61
C VAL A 138 34.43 6.08 -7.28
N ALA A 139 34.53 7.10 -6.41
CA ALA A 139 33.39 7.95 -6.05
C ALA A 139 32.77 8.65 -7.28
N ALA A 140 33.61 9.10 -8.23
CA ALA A 140 33.13 9.76 -9.44
C ALA A 140 32.30 8.83 -10.34
N LEU A 141 32.61 7.53 -10.35
CA LEU A 141 31.82 6.51 -11.04
C LEU A 141 30.44 6.33 -10.37
N LEU A 142 30.39 6.26 -9.04
CA LEU A 142 29.14 6.14 -8.28
C LEU A 142 28.23 7.37 -8.48
N TYR A 143 28.79 8.59 -8.41
CA TYR A 143 28.04 9.81 -8.68
C TYR A 143 27.55 9.91 -10.13
N ARG A 144 28.26 9.30 -11.09
CA ARG A 144 27.78 9.23 -12.47
C ARG A 144 26.51 8.40 -12.57
N GLU A 145 26.42 7.28 -11.86
CA GLU A 145 25.21 6.44 -11.87
C GLU A 145 24.03 7.11 -11.16
N ARG A 146 24.26 7.76 -10.01
CA ARG A 146 23.22 8.60 -9.37
C ARG A 146 22.68 9.69 -10.29
N ARG A 147 23.55 10.38 -11.02
CA ARG A 147 23.13 11.38 -12.02
C ARG A 147 22.34 10.76 -13.17
N ARG A 148 22.61 9.50 -13.55
CA ARG A 148 21.79 8.79 -14.53
C ARG A 148 20.39 8.52 -14.01
N ILE A 149 20.22 8.14 -12.73
CA ILE A 149 18.87 8.03 -12.11
C ILE A 149 18.17 9.38 -12.13
N LEU A 150 18.84 10.43 -11.64
CA LEU A 150 18.28 11.78 -11.58
C LEU A 150 17.70 12.22 -12.94
N GLN A 151 18.44 11.96 -14.02
CA GLN A 151 18.01 12.27 -15.38
C GLN A 151 16.94 11.32 -15.92
N ARG A 152 17.12 10.00 -15.73
CA ARG A 152 16.21 8.95 -16.23
C ARG A 152 14.81 9.10 -15.64
N TYR A 153 14.71 9.39 -14.34
CA TYR A 153 13.46 9.51 -13.61
C TYR A 153 12.83 10.91 -13.72
N ASN A 154 13.50 11.85 -14.41
CA ASN A 154 13.08 13.26 -14.53
C ASN A 154 12.82 13.91 -13.15
N LEU A 155 13.75 13.70 -12.22
CA LEU A 155 13.67 14.23 -10.86
C LEU A 155 14.11 15.69 -10.82
N ARG A 156 13.58 16.48 -9.88
CA ARG A 156 13.87 17.91 -9.74
C ARG A 156 15.31 18.16 -9.30
N ARG A 157 15.79 17.37 -8.33
CA ARG A 157 17.08 17.56 -7.67
C ARG A 157 17.60 16.28 -7.02
N MET A 158 18.88 16.28 -6.69
CA MET A 158 19.49 15.30 -5.80
C MET A 158 19.90 16.00 -4.50
N VAL A 159 19.56 15.43 -3.36
CA VAL A 159 19.88 15.98 -2.02
C VAL A 159 20.76 14.97 -1.27
N ALA A 160 21.68 15.43 -0.45
CA ALA A 160 22.45 14.59 0.46
C ALA A 160 22.92 15.40 1.66
N HIS A 161 23.42 14.71 2.68
CA HIS A 161 24.14 15.32 3.78
C HIS A 161 25.60 14.90 3.73
N GLY A 162 26.48 15.87 3.87
CA GLY A 162 27.94 15.68 3.82
C GLY A 162 28.54 15.80 5.21
N ARG A 163 29.34 14.80 5.60
CA ARG A 163 30.20 14.85 6.79
C ARG A 163 31.30 15.91 6.60
N LEU A 164 31.86 16.41 7.71
CA LEU A 164 32.97 17.37 7.77
C LEU A 164 34.11 16.82 8.64
N PRO A 165 34.71 15.65 8.31
CA PRO A 165 35.68 14.98 9.17
C PRO A 165 36.96 15.80 9.39
N GLY A 166 37.27 16.79 8.53
CA GLY A 166 38.40 17.68 8.73
C GLY A 166 38.15 18.83 9.72
N TYR A 167 36.88 19.12 10.06
CA TYR A 167 36.52 20.31 10.83
C TYR A 167 37.10 20.30 12.25
N GLN A 168 37.22 19.13 12.88
CA GLN A 168 37.81 18.99 14.22
C GLN A 168 39.21 19.61 14.35
N GLN A 169 40.01 19.59 13.28
CA GLN A 169 41.38 20.17 13.27
C GLN A 169 41.38 21.71 13.22
N HIS A 170 40.25 22.32 12.87
CA HIS A 170 40.06 23.76 12.74
C HIS A 170 39.10 24.33 13.81
N ALA A 171 38.42 23.46 14.54
CA ALA A 171 37.54 23.83 15.64
C ALA A 171 38.28 24.72 16.66
N GLY A 172 37.66 25.83 17.05
CA GLY A 172 38.24 26.85 17.92
C GLY A 172 39.06 27.93 17.19
N LYS A 173 39.34 27.78 15.89
CA LYS A 173 39.94 28.83 15.05
C LYS A 173 38.98 29.36 13.98
N LEU A 174 38.07 28.53 13.53
CA LEU A 174 37.04 28.85 12.54
C LEU A 174 35.69 28.35 13.05
N THR A 175 34.61 29.04 12.73
CA THR A 175 33.25 28.47 12.85
C THR A 175 33.04 27.39 11.79
N PRO A 176 32.01 26.53 11.92
CA PRO A 176 31.67 25.57 10.86
C PRO A 176 31.40 26.27 9.52
N GLU A 177 30.75 27.43 9.55
CA GLU A 177 30.44 28.27 8.39
C GLU A 177 31.73 28.74 7.70
N GLU A 178 32.64 29.35 8.45
CA GLU A 178 33.92 29.83 7.92
C GLU A 178 34.79 28.68 7.38
N TYR A 179 34.74 27.51 8.02
CA TYR A 179 35.42 26.32 7.56
C TYR A 179 34.89 25.87 6.20
N VAL A 180 33.57 25.69 6.08
CA VAL A 180 32.92 25.27 4.84
C VAL A 180 33.12 26.29 3.72
N GLU A 181 33.04 27.59 4.00
CA GLU A 181 33.33 28.65 3.02
C GLU A 181 34.75 28.55 2.47
N ARG A 182 35.74 28.32 3.34
CA ARG A 182 37.14 28.12 2.91
C ARG A 182 37.34 26.82 2.13
N VAL A 183 36.59 25.76 2.45
CA VAL A 183 36.62 24.52 1.64
C VAL A 183 36.02 24.75 0.25
N VAL A 184 34.90 25.46 0.17
CA VAL A 184 34.24 25.83 -1.10
C VAL A 184 35.14 26.73 -1.94
N ALA A 185 35.86 27.66 -1.32
CA ALA A 185 36.84 28.54 -1.98
C ALA A 185 38.14 27.83 -2.38
N GLY A 186 38.35 26.58 -1.96
CA GLY A 186 39.57 25.81 -2.25
C GLY A 186 40.78 26.18 -1.38
N ALA A 187 40.58 26.96 -0.31
CA ALA A 187 41.63 27.31 0.65
C ALA A 187 41.90 26.21 1.68
N ILE A 188 40.91 25.35 1.93
CA ILE A 188 41.02 24.16 2.79
C ILE A 188 40.55 22.94 1.98
N ASN A 189 41.20 21.79 2.22
CA ASN A 189 40.79 20.52 1.61
C ASN A 189 40.16 19.61 2.67
N ASP A 190 38.85 19.40 2.57
CA ASP A 190 38.09 18.37 3.29
C ASP A 190 37.77 17.19 2.35
N MET A 191 38.22 16.00 2.73
CA MET A 191 38.12 14.80 1.89
C MET A 191 36.67 14.47 1.48
N ALA A 192 35.70 14.66 2.39
CA ALA A 192 34.31 14.31 2.15
C ALA A 192 33.59 15.41 1.35
N LEU A 193 33.66 16.66 1.83
CA LEU A 193 32.97 17.78 1.20
C LEU A 193 33.52 18.05 -0.21
N ASN A 194 34.84 18.03 -0.41
CA ASN A 194 35.40 18.25 -1.76
C ASN A 194 34.98 17.15 -2.76
N ALA A 195 34.67 15.93 -2.31
CA ALA A 195 34.14 14.89 -3.20
C ALA A 195 32.71 15.22 -3.68
N HIS A 196 31.85 15.73 -2.80
CA HIS A 196 30.51 16.21 -3.15
C HIS A 196 30.56 17.42 -4.10
N LEU A 197 31.40 18.40 -3.80
CA LEU A 197 31.57 19.61 -4.62
C LEU A 197 32.07 19.25 -6.04
N LYS A 198 33.08 18.37 -6.15
CA LYS A 198 33.57 17.87 -7.44
C LYS A 198 32.52 17.08 -8.22
N ALA A 199 31.58 16.43 -7.53
CA ALA A 199 30.45 15.74 -8.17
C ALA A 199 29.38 16.70 -8.72
N GLY A 200 29.36 17.95 -8.24
CA GLY A 200 28.46 19.02 -8.66
C GLY A 200 27.40 19.42 -7.62
N TYR A 201 27.53 18.99 -6.37
CA TYR A 201 26.67 19.48 -5.28
C TYR A 201 27.02 20.91 -4.90
N GLN A 202 26.03 21.63 -4.42
CA GLN A 202 26.13 22.94 -3.81
C GLN A 202 25.78 22.84 -2.33
N VAL A 203 26.52 23.54 -1.47
CA VAL A 203 26.16 23.67 -0.06
C VAL A 203 24.99 24.64 0.05
N LYS A 204 23.89 24.21 0.68
CA LYS A 204 22.73 25.06 0.95
C LYS A 204 22.77 25.69 2.34
N ARG A 205 23.18 24.90 3.34
CA ARG A 205 23.34 25.32 4.73
C ARG A 205 24.20 24.32 5.49
N ILE A 206 24.63 24.73 6.66
CA ILE A 206 25.19 23.87 7.70
C ILE A 206 24.07 23.51 8.66
N ILE A 207 24.05 22.27 9.12
CA ILE A 207 23.09 21.75 10.08
C ILE A 207 23.84 21.10 11.23
N PHE A 208 23.28 21.24 12.43
CA PHE A 208 23.78 20.63 13.65
C PHE A 208 22.85 19.48 14.06
N ASP A 209 23.45 18.42 14.59
CA ASP A 209 22.76 17.23 15.11
C ASP A 209 21.93 16.48 14.06
N HIS A 210 22.41 16.48 12.81
CA HIS A 210 21.77 15.71 11.73
C HIS A 210 22.04 14.20 11.84
N ASN A 211 23.24 13.86 12.31
CA ASN A 211 23.73 12.53 12.59
C ASN A 211 24.76 12.60 13.72
N SER A 212 24.85 11.54 14.53
CA SER A 212 25.83 11.49 15.62
C SER A 212 27.22 11.20 15.05
N ASP A 213 27.98 12.24 14.69
CA ASP A 213 29.35 12.14 14.14
C ASP A 213 30.34 12.99 14.95
N ALA A 214 31.06 12.34 15.86
CA ALA A 214 32.05 13.01 16.72
C ALA A 214 33.21 13.63 15.91
N ALA A 215 33.62 13.01 14.79
CA ALA A 215 34.71 13.52 13.96
C ALA A 215 34.34 14.83 13.26
N SER A 216 33.05 15.04 12.98
CA SER A 216 32.52 16.28 12.42
C SER A 216 31.98 17.25 13.49
N LEU A 217 32.16 16.94 14.79
CA LEU A 217 31.54 17.68 15.91
C LEU A 217 30.01 17.84 15.75
N HIS A 218 29.34 16.82 15.22
CA HIS A 218 27.89 16.80 14.93
C HIS A 218 27.41 17.83 13.89
N TYR A 219 28.32 18.48 13.16
CA TYR A 219 27.99 19.34 12.02
C TYR A 219 27.98 18.56 10.71
N ALA A 220 27.01 18.87 9.85
CA ALA A 220 26.91 18.35 8.49
C ALA A 220 26.52 19.46 7.52
N THR A 221 26.82 19.29 6.23
CA THR A 221 26.33 20.18 5.17
C THR A 221 25.07 19.60 4.53
N LEU A 222 24.00 20.39 4.39
CA LEU A 222 22.91 20.07 3.47
C LEU A 222 23.35 20.41 2.05
N LEU A 223 23.40 19.39 1.20
CA LEU A 223 23.90 19.47 -0.16
C LEU A 223 22.75 19.27 -1.15
N GLU A 224 22.69 20.11 -2.17
CA GLU A 224 21.74 19.97 -3.28
C GLU A 224 22.45 20.03 -4.63
N MET A 225 22.06 19.17 -5.55
CA MET A 225 22.44 19.22 -6.96
C MET A 225 21.15 19.35 -7.78
N PRO A 226 20.89 20.52 -8.40
CA PRO A 226 19.72 20.67 -9.27
C PRO A 226 19.87 19.78 -10.52
N ASN A 227 18.76 19.26 -11.04
CA ASN A 227 18.77 18.58 -12.32
C ASN A 227 18.54 19.60 -13.45
N PRO A 228 19.56 19.99 -14.23
CA PRO A 228 19.40 20.98 -15.31
C PRO A 228 18.52 20.47 -16.46
N ARG A 229 18.23 19.16 -16.50
CA ARG A 229 17.36 18.53 -17.51
C ARG A 229 15.94 18.26 -16.99
N PHE A 230 15.62 18.69 -15.77
CA PHE A 230 14.28 18.57 -15.22
C PHE A 230 13.28 19.31 -16.11
N ASN A 231 12.23 18.62 -16.51
CA ASN A 231 11.14 19.22 -17.27
C ASN A 231 9.82 18.96 -16.55
N PRO A 232 9.15 20.01 -16.00
CA PRO A 232 7.91 19.84 -15.26
C PRO A 232 6.75 19.33 -16.12
N ARG A 233 6.83 19.50 -17.46
CA ARG A 233 5.82 19.02 -18.42
C ARG A 233 6.03 17.55 -18.84
N LYS A 234 7.21 16.97 -18.60
CA LYS A 234 7.43 15.54 -18.86
C LYS A 234 6.85 14.73 -17.70
N ARG A 235 5.92 13.83 -18.02
CA ARG A 235 5.45 12.79 -17.09
C ARG A 235 6.68 12.11 -16.49
N ARG A 236 6.82 12.11 -15.17
CA ARG A 236 7.94 11.47 -14.46
C ARG A 236 7.97 10.01 -14.93
N ILE A 237 9.09 9.58 -15.53
CA ILE A 237 9.26 8.22 -16.09
C ILE A 237 9.39 7.17 -14.96
N ALA A 238 9.33 7.62 -13.70
CA ALA A 238 9.18 6.83 -12.50
C ALA A 238 7.75 6.28 -12.35
N ALA A 239 7.38 5.28 -13.16
CA ALA A 239 6.34 4.32 -12.80
C ALA A 239 6.40 3.13 -13.75
N SER A 240 7.26 2.14 -13.44
CA SER A 240 6.65 0.81 -13.38
C SER A 240 5.82 0.81 -12.09
N PRO A 241 4.51 0.54 -12.17
CA PRO A 241 3.62 0.81 -11.05
C PRO A 241 3.94 -0.14 -9.89
N VAL A 242 4.47 0.40 -8.79
CA VAL A 242 3.80 0.16 -7.51
C VAL A 242 2.89 1.35 -7.29
N GLN A 243 1.73 1.28 -7.94
CA GLN A 243 0.57 2.00 -7.47
C GLN A 243 0.28 1.48 -6.06
N ARG A 244 0.49 2.29 -5.04
CA ARG A 244 -0.53 2.38 -4.00
C ARG A 244 -1.00 3.82 -4.01
N PRO A 245 -1.96 4.20 -4.89
CA PRO A 245 -2.82 5.33 -4.54
C PRO A 245 -3.26 5.12 -3.09
N PHE A 246 -3.41 6.18 -2.30
CA PHE A 246 -4.09 6.05 -1.00
C PHE A 246 -5.44 5.38 -1.27
N ARG A 247 -5.52 4.07 -1.01
CA ARG A 247 -6.67 3.24 -1.29
C ARG A 247 -7.54 3.33 -0.07
N ARG A 248 -8.42 4.32 -0.08
CA ARG A 248 -9.48 4.45 0.91
C ARG A 248 -10.79 3.99 0.31
N MET A 249 -11.52 3.18 1.06
CA MET A 249 -12.86 2.75 0.73
C MET A 249 -13.80 3.29 1.80
N ARG A 250 -14.56 4.33 1.46
CA ARG A 250 -15.65 4.81 2.32
C ARG A 250 -16.86 3.89 2.18
N VAL A 251 -17.30 3.30 3.28
CA VAL A 251 -18.44 2.38 3.31
C VAL A 251 -19.58 2.96 4.15
N CYS A 252 -20.81 2.79 3.67
CA CYS A 252 -22.05 3.00 4.39
C CYS A 252 -22.67 1.64 4.70
N VAL A 253 -22.94 1.37 5.97
CA VAL A 253 -23.47 0.10 6.46
C VAL A 253 -24.90 0.33 6.95
N ALA A 254 -25.87 -0.26 6.26
CA ALA A 254 -27.28 -0.12 6.62
C ALA A 254 -27.65 -1.07 7.75
N GLN A 255 -28.15 -0.52 8.85
CA GLN A 255 -28.91 -1.27 9.84
C GLN A 255 -30.41 -1.09 9.56
N PHE A 256 -30.98 -2.08 8.87
CA PHE A 256 -32.31 -1.96 8.26
C PHE A 256 -33.42 -2.35 9.24
N TYR A 257 -34.42 -1.49 9.41
CA TYR A 257 -35.52 -1.76 10.33
C TYR A 257 -36.68 -2.48 9.64
N MET A 258 -36.86 -3.73 10.03
CA MET A 258 -38.00 -4.55 9.69
C MET A 258 -39.25 -3.99 10.36
N ARG A 259 -40.10 -3.40 9.53
CA ARG A 259 -41.45 -2.92 9.85
C ARG A 259 -42.42 -3.36 8.77
N ARG A 260 -43.70 -3.46 9.14
CA ARG A 260 -44.77 -3.70 8.19
C ARG A 260 -44.81 -2.57 7.15
N ILE A 261 -44.89 -2.97 5.89
CA ILE A 261 -45.18 -2.11 4.74
C ILE A 261 -46.40 -2.64 4.00
N THR A 262 -47.04 -1.80 3.21
CA THR A 262 -48.24 -2.18 2.43
C THR A 262 -48.02 -2.20 0.93
N THR A 263 -46.98 -1.50 0.44
CA THR A 263 -46.71 -1.35 -0.99
C THR A 263 -45.22 -1.52 -1.29
N TRP A 264 -44.91 -1.78 -2.56
CA TRP A 264 -43.54 -1.75 -3.07
C TRP A 264 -42.91 -0.36 -2.95
N ASP A 265 -43.69 0.70 -3.13
CA ASP A 265 -43.17 2.07 -3.08
C ASP A 265 -42.69 2.45 -1.67
N GLU A 266 -43.35 1.96 -0.62
CA GLU A 266 -42.84 2.09 0.76
C GLU A 266 -41.51 1.35 0.95
N PHE A 267 -41.33 0.19 0.32
CA PHE A 267 -40.04 -0.52 0.31
C PHE A 267 -38.96 0.30 -0.40
N VAL A 268 -39.28 0.88 -1.57
CA VAL A 268 -38.37 1.77 -2.32
C VAL A 268 -38.00 2.99 -1.47
N GLN A 269 -38.95 3.62 -0.78
CA GLN A 269 -38.69 4.75 0.12
C GLN A 269 -37.71 4.38 1.24
N ASN A 270 -37.86 3.19 1.84
CA ASN A 270 -36.92 2.69 2.85
C ASN A 270 -35.52 2.48 2.25
N VAL A 271 -35.41 1.91 1.06
CA VAL A 271 -34.14 1.76 0.34
C VAL A 271 -33.50 3.11 0.04
N ASP A 272 -34.30 4.06 -0.46
CA ASP A 272 -33.84 5.39 -0.87
C ASP A 272 -33.28 6.20 0.29
N PHE A 273 -33.78 6.02 1.51
CA PHE A 273 -33.17 6.61 2.70
C PHE A 273 -31.68 6.24 2.84
N PHE A 274 -31.34 4.95 2.70
CA PHE A 274 -29.97 4.46 2.82
C PHE A 274 -29.10 4.85 1.63
N VAL A 275 -29.65 4.78 0.41
CA VAL A 275 -28.95 5.20 -0.81
C VAL A 275 -28.61 6.69 -0.76
N ASN A 276 -29.58 7.54 -0.42
CA ASN A 276 -29.39 8.98 -0.29
C ASN A 276 -28.40 9.33 0.84
N SER A 277 -28.42 8.58 1.93
CA SER A 277 -27.44 8.74 3.01
C SER A 277 -26.03 8.41 2.51
N ALA A 278 -25.85 7.27 1.85
CA ALA A 278 -24.55 6.88 1.29
C ALA A 278 -24.00 7.93 0.30
N ASP A 279 -24.87 8.45 -0.58
CA ASP A 279 -24.53 9.51 -1.54
C ASP A 279 -24.18 10.83 -0.86
N THR A 280 -25.00 11.28 0.11
CA THR A 280 -24.79 12.53 0.87
C THR A 280 -23.44 12.54 1.58
N TYR A 281 -23.01 11.39 2.10
CA TYR A 281 -21.72 11.25 2.78
C TYR A 281 -20.57 10.82 1.87
N LEU A 282 -20.79 10.82 0.55
CA LEU A 282 -19.80 10.52 -0.50
C LEU A 282 -19.18 9.13 -0.30
N CYS A 283 -20.00 8.15 0.05
CA CYS A 283 -19.55 6.77 0.20
C CYS A 283 -19.25 6.16 -1.15
N HIS A 284 -18.36 5.17 -1.18
CA HIS A 284 -18.10 4.38 -2.38
C HIS A 284 -18.97 3.12 -2.41
N PHE A 285 -19.16 2.49 -1.25
CA PHE A 285 -19.98 1.30 -1.07
C PHE A 285 -21.14 1.55 -0.11
N LEU A 286 -22.29 0.99 -0.44
CA LEU A 286 -23.42 0.80 0.48
C LEU A 286 -23.69 -0.70 0.62
N ILE A 287 -23.84 -1.19 1.84
CA ILE A 287 -24.26 -2.58 2.11
C ILE A 287 -25.59 -2.63 2.86
N PHE A 288 -26.52 -3.44 2.35
CA PHE A 288 -27.77 -3.82 3.00
C PHE A 288 -27.66 -5.20 3.69
N PRO A 289 -28.56 -5.51 4.65
CA PRO A 289 -28.55 -6.81 5.32
C PRO A 289 -29.02 -7.99 4.49
N GLU A 290 -28.77 -9.21 4.99
CA GLU A 290 -29.27 -10.45 4.39
C GLU A 290 -30.80 -10.44 4.38
N LEU A 291 -31.39 -10.90 3.28
CA LEU A 291 -32.84 -11.07 3.12
C LEU A 291 -33.65 -9.86 3.60
N PHE A 292 -33.11 -8.64 3.49
CA PHE A 292 -33.84 -7.44 3.89
C PHE A 292 -35.14 -7.26 3.06
N THR A 293 -35.16 -7.85 1.86
CA THR A 293 -36.35 -7.99 1.00
C THR A 293 -37.48 -8.81 1.63
N ALA A 294 -37.23 -9.61 2.68
CA ALA A 294 -38.26 -10.29 3.47
C ALA A 294 -39.28 -9.32 4.09
N GLN A 295 -38.97 -8.02 4.19
CA GLN A 295 -39.95 -6.99 4.54
C GLN A 295 -41.20 -7.04 3.64
N LEU A 296 -41.03 -7.39 2.36
CA LEU A 296 -42.09 -7.49 1.36
C LEU A 296 -43.08 -8.63 1.63
N PHE A 297 -42.76 -9.59 2.50
CA PHE A 297 -43.76 -10.55 2.98
C PHE A 297 -44.98 -9.85 3.59
N SER A 298 -44.81 -8.63 4.12
CA SER A 298 -45.90 -7.79 4.62
C SER A 298 -46.93 -7.38 3.57
N THR A 299 -46.55 -7.44 2.29
CA THR A 299 -47.41 -7.08 1.14
C THR A 299 -48.11 -8.30 0.54
N LEU A 300 -47.72 -9.51 0.95
CA LEU A 300 -48.28 -10.76 0.47
C LEU A 300 -49.50 -11.20 1.30
N PRO A 301 -50.36 -12.09 0.76
CA PRO A 301 -51.43 -12.70 1.54
C PRO A 301 -50.89 -13.40 2.81
N PRO A 302 -51.53 -13.22 3.98
CA PRO A 302 -51.01 -13.70 5.26
C PRO A 302 -51.12 -15.22 5.46
N ASP A 303 -51.82 -15.92 4.56
CA ASP A 303 -52.13 -17.35 4.59
C ASP A 303 -51.21 -18.19 3.69
N LEU A 304 -50.27 -17.56 2.97
CA LEU A 304 -49.25 -18.29 2.21
C LEU A 304 -48.38 -19.16 3.12
N SER A 305 -48.04 -20.35 2.63
CA SER A 305 -46.98 -21.16 3.24
C SER A 305 -45.61 -20.50 3.09
N ASP A 306 -44.65 -20.86 3.94
CA ASP A 306 -43.28 -20.32 3.89
C ASP A 306 -42.64 -20.51 2.49
N LYS A 307 -42.96 -21.60 1.79
CA LYS A 307 -42.48 -21.89 0.43
C LYS A 307 -43.14 -21.01 -0.63
N GLU A 308 -44.44 -20.76 -0.51
CA GLU A 308 -45.15 -19.86 -1.44
C GLU A 308 -44.70 -18.42 -1.24
N ALA A 309 -44.49 -18.00 0.02
CA ALA A 309 -44.01 -16.66 0.34
C ALA A 309 -42.61 -16.41 -0.23
N ILE A 310 -41.65 -17.33 -0.02
CA ILE A 310 -40.29 -17.16 -0.55
C ILE A 310 -40.26 -17.23 -2.08
N GLN A 311 -41.13 -18.04 -2.70
CA GLN A 311 -41.28 -18.09 -4.16
C GLN A 311 -41.82 -16.75 -4.69
N ALA A 312 -42.88 -16.22 -4.07
CA ALA A 312 -43.44 -14.92 -4.45
C ALA A 312 -42.40 -13.79 -4.30
N LEU A 313 -41.50 -13.88 -3.32
CA LEU A 313 -40.38 -12.95 -3.20
C LEU A 313 -39.37 -13.14 -4.33
N ALA A 314 -39.01 -14.38 -4.68
CA ALA A 314 -38.13 -14.69 -5.80
C ALA A 314 -38.70 -14.22 -7.15
N ASP A 315 -40.01 -14.25 -7.32
CA ASP A 315 -40.69 -13.73 -8.52
C ASP A 315 -40.54 -12.20 -8.67
N MET A 316 -40.10 -11.50 -7.61
CA MET A 316 -39.80 -10.06 -7.65
C MET A 316 -38.33 -9.75 -8.01
N THR A 317 -37.52 -10.76 -8.34
CA THR A 317 -36.08 -10.61 -8.63
C THR A 317 -35.81 -9.51 -9.67
N ASP A 318 -36.56 -9.48 -10.77
CA ASP A 318 -36.34 -8.49 -11.83
C ASP A 318 -36.59 -7.06 -11.37
N ARG A 319 -37.66 -6.83 -10.58
CA ARG A 319 -37.96 -5.51 -10.00
C ARG A 319 -36.90 -5.06 -9.00
N TYR A 320 -36.39 -6.01 -8.21
CA TYR A 320 -35.30 -5.77 -7.29
C TYR A 320 -34.01 -5.40 -8.03
N ILE A 321 -33.65 -6.15 -9.09
CA ILE A 321 -32.49 -5.86 -9.93
C ILE A 321 -32.61 -4.50 -10.61
N GLU A 322 -33.78 -4.18 -11.17
CA GLU A 322 -34.04 -2.90 -11.82
C GLU A 322 -33.87 -1.72 -10.85
N LEU A 323 -34.48 -1.81 -9.66
CA LEU A 323 -34.37 -0.79 -8.62
C LEU A 323 -32.91 -0.48 -8.27
N PHE A 324 -32.13 -1.50 -7.92
CA PHE A 324 -30.75 -1.28 -7.47
C PHE A 324 -29.80 -0.94 -8.60
N THR A 325 -30.06 -1.41 -9.83
CA THR A 325 -29.31 -0.99 -11.01
C THR A 325 -29.52 0.50 -11.29
N GLU A 326 -30.76 0.99 -11.21
CA GLU A 326 -31.06 2.41 -11.39
C GLU A 326 -30.37 3.25 -10.31
N ARG A 327 -30.48 2.86 -9.04
CA ARG A 327 -29.88 3.59 -7.90
C ARG A 327 -28.35 3.60 -7.95
N ALA A 328 -27.71 2.47 -8.24
CA ALA A 328 -26.25 2.39 -8.36
C ALA A 328 -25.72 3.33 -9.46
N ARG A 329 -26.39 3.38 -10.63
CA ARG A 329 -26.01 4.28 -11.72
C ARG A 329 -26.24 5.75 -11.39
N ARG A 330 -27.40 6.06 -10.81
CA ARG A 330 -27.83 7.43 -10.51
C ARG A 330 -26.94 8.11 -9.47
N HIS A 331 -26.52 7.37 -8.45
CA HIS A 331 -25.70 7.89 -7.35
C HIS A 331 -24.22 7.52 -7.49
N HIS A 332 -23.83 6.83 -8.57
CA HIS A 332 -22.46 6.36 -8.82
C HIS A 332 -21.88 5.52 -7.65
N LEU A 333 -22.71 4.66 -7.05
CA LEU A 333 -22.37 3.83 -5.90
C LEU A 333 -22.14 2.37 -6.29
N TYR A 334 -21.22 1.71 -5.60
CA TYR A 334 -21.28 0.25 -5.48
C TYR A 334 -22.31 -0.11 -4.41
N ILE A 335 -23.33 -0.88 -4.76
CA ILE A 335 -24.37 -1.29 -3.81
C ILE A 335 -24.32 -2.81 -3.64
N ILE A 336 -23.95 -3.27 -2.46
CA ILE A 336 -24.18 -4.64 -2.01
C ILE A 336 -25.59 -4.66 -1.43
N ALA A 337 -26.58 -4.95 -2.27
CA ALA A 337 -27.99 -4.87 -1.90
C ALA A 337 -28.42 -6.11 -1.09
N GLY A 338 -27.66 -6.43 -0.05
CA GLY A 338 -27.96 -7.51 0.87
C GLY A 338 -28.03 -8.84 0.15
N SER A 339 -29.07 -9.60 0.46
CA SER A 339 -29.43 -10.79 -0.31
C SER A 339 -30.93 -10.91 -0.58
N HIS A 340 -31.25 -11.69 -1.60
CA HIS A 340 -32.59 -11.91 -2.11
C HIS A 340 -32.72 -13.38 -2.58
N PRO A 341 -33.87 -14.05 -2.39
CA PRO A 341 -34.09 -15.37 -2.97
C PRO A 341 -34.15 -15.28 -4.50
N VAL A 342 -33.44 -16.17 -5.19
CA VAL A 342 -33.43 -16.22 -6.66
C VAL A 342 -33.81 -17.63 -7.10
N LEU A 343 -34.82 -17.73 -7.98
CA LEU A 343 -35.21 -19.00 -8.60
C LEU A 343 -34.31 -19.25 -9.83
N ARG A 344 -33.58 -20.37 -9.83
CA ARG A 344 -32.84 -20.88 -11.00
C ARG A 344 -33.04 -22.38 -11.12
N ASP A 345 -33.43 -22.84 -12.31
CA ASP A 345 -33.65 -24.25 -12.62
C ASP A 345 -34.59 -24.97 -11.62
N GLY A 346 -35.62 -24.27 -11.14
CA GLY A 346 -36.59 -24.80 -10.18
C GLY A 346 -36.09 -24.87 -8.72
N LEU A 347 -34.89 -24.35 -8.43
CA LEU A 347 -34.29 -24.28 -7.10
C LEU A 347 -34.15 -22.83 -6.64
N ILE A 348 -34.34 -22.60 -5.34
CA ILE A 348 -34.22 -21.27 -4.73
C ILE A 348 -32.86 -21.12 -4.04
N TYR A 349 -32.17 -20.03 -4.33
CA TYR A 349 -30.88 -19.67 -3.76
C TYR A 349 -30.98 -18.37 -2.97
N ASN A 350 -30.40 -18.30 -1.76
CA ASN A 350 -30.18 -17.03 -1.07
C ASN A 350 -28.96 -16.34 -1.70
N THR A 351 -29.19 -15.27 -2.46
CA THR A 351 -28.16 -14.69 -3.35
C THR A 351 -27.89 -13.25 -2.96
N ALA A 352 -26.64 -12.93 -2.64
CA ALA A 352 -26.19 -11.56 -2.50
C ALA A 352 -25.88 -10.94 -3.85
N HIS A 353 -26.21 -9.66 -4.01
CA HIS A 353 -26.04 -8.93 -5.26
C HIS A 353 -25.15 -7.70 -5.04
N LEU A 354 -24.15 -7.55 -5.91
CA LEU A 354 -23.30 -6.37 -6.02
C LEU A 354 -23.65 -5.65 -7.33
N PHE A 355 -24.12 -4.42 -7.21
CA PHE A 355 -24.41 -3.52 -8.33
C PHE A 355 -23.26 -2.53 -8.47
N SER A 356 -22.70 -2.37 -9.68
CA SER A 356 -21.65 -1.38 -9.94
C SER A 356 -22.24 -0.03 -10.40
N PRO A 357 -21.48 1.08 -10.30
CA PRO A 357 -21.86 2.38 -10.85
C PRO A 357 -22.16 2.37 -12.36
N ALA A 358 -21.64 1.39 -13.09
CA ALA A 358 -21.93 1.19 -14.52
C ALA A 358 -23.29 0.51 -14.76
N GLY A 359 -23.90 -0.06 -13.71
CA GLY A 359 -25.13 -0.84 -13.77
C GLY A 359 -24.92 -2.33 -14.03
N ASN A 360 -23.69 -2.83 -13.85
CA ASN A 360 -23.42 -4.27 -13.93
C ASN A 360 -23.84 -4.94 -12.62
N VAL A 361 -24.32 -6.18 -12.72
CA VAL A 361 -24.81 -6.97 -11.58
C VAL A 361 -23.95 -8.22 -11.41
N TYR A 362 -23.44 -8.42 -10.21
CA TYR A 362 -22.63 -9.56 -9.83
C TYR A 362 -23.25 -10.25 -8.61
N THR A 363 -23.06 -11.56 -8.48
CA THR A 363 -23.73 -12.33 -7.42
C THR A 363 -22.79 -13.25 -6.67
N GLN A 364 -23.11 -13.49 -5.40
CA GLN A 364 -22.55 -14.57 -4.58
C GLN A 364 -23.72 -15.29 -3.91
N ASP A 365 -23.87 -16.57 -4.20
CA ASP A 365 -24.86 -17.41 -3.53
C ASP A 365 -24.35 -17.79 -2.13
N LYS A 366 -25.27 -17.91 -1.17
CA LYS A 366 -24.95 -18.40 0.18
C LYS A 366 -24.45 -19.84 0.09
N LEU A 367 -23.29 -20.11 0.67
CA LEU A 367 -22.66 -21.43 0.58
C LEU A 367 -23.11 -22.35 1.71
N HIS A 368 -23.26 -21.80 2.91
CA HIS A 368 -23.66 -22.54 4.09
C HIS A 368 -25.11 -22.18 4.46
N ILE A 369 -26.04 -23.04 4.06
CA ILE A 369 -27.47 -22.84 4.32
C ILE A 369 -27.81 -23.24 5.76
N THR A 370 -28.51 -22.35 6.47
CA THR A 370 -28.97 -22.64 7.84
C THR A 370 -30.06 -23.72 7.85
N PRO A 371 -30.22 -24.47 8.95
CA PRO A 371 -31.28 -25.48 9.04
C PRO A 371 -32.69 -24.93 8.80
N SER A 372 -32.98 -23.69 9.24
CA SER A 372 -34.28 -23.04 9.04
C SER A 372 -34.52 -22.70 7.57
N GLU A 373 -33.56 -22.06 6.88
CA GLU A 373 -33.66 -21.76 5.44
C GLU A 373 -33.91 -23.01 4.60
N ARG A 374 -33.19 -24.10 4.90
CA ARG A 374 -33.37 -25.37 4.19
C ARG A 374 -34.74 -25.98 4.44
N ARG A 375 -35.19 -25.99 5.71
CA ARG A 375 -36.44 -26.65 6.11
C ARG A 375 -37.68 -25.88 5.68
N LEU A 376 -37.70 -24.57 5.90
CA LEU A 376 -38.87 -23.72 5.70
C LEU A 376 -39.00 -23.27 4.24
N TRP A 377 -37.90 -22.85 3.64
CA TRP A 377 -37.88 -22.23 2.31
C TRP A 377 -37.34 -23.13 1.21
N GLY A 378 -36.71 -24.26 1.56
CA GLY A 378 -36.12 -25.16 0.57
C GLY A 378 -34.90 -24.58 -0.14
N ILE A 379 -34.21 -23.63 0.49
CA ILE A 379 -33.02 -22.99 -0.10
C ILE A 379 -31.89 -24.01 -0.23
N VAL A 380 -31.23 -23.99 -1.39
CA VAL A 380 -30.08 -24.84 -1.71
C VAL A 380 -28.78 -24.03 -1.64
N PRO A 381 -27.63 -24.69 -1.34
CA PRO A 381 -26.34 -24.00 -1.29
C PRO A 381 -25.86 -23.60 -2.68
N GLY A 382 -25.14 -22.47 -2.74
CA GLY A 382 -24.29 -22.13 -3.87
C GLY A 382 -23.09 -23.07 -3.99
N ASP A 383 -22.42 -23.03 -5.14
CA ASP A 383 -21.35 -23.98 -5.46
C ASP A 383 -20.03 -23.34 -5.92
N SER A 384 -19.92 -22.02 -5.85
CA SER A 384 -18.74 -21.23 -6.23
C SER A 384 -18.36 -20.20 -5.18
N ILE A 385 -17.05 -20.08 -4.94
CA ILE A 385 -16.46 -19.05 -4.06
C ILE A 385 -15.98 -17.92 -4.97
N ARG A 386 -16.55 -16.72 -4.83
CA ARG A 386 -16.20 -15.57 -5.68
C ARG A 386 -15.48 -14.48 -4.90
N LEU A 387 -14.51 -13.87 -5.56
CA LEU A 387 -13.80 -12.68 -5.13
C LEU A 387 -14.03 -11.59 -6.18
N PHE A 388 -14.41 -10.39 -5.74
CA PHE A 388 -14.73 -9.28 -6.62
C PHE A 388 -13.56 -8.28 -6.64
N ASP A 389 -12.91 -8.16 -7.80
CA ASP A 389 -11.79 -7.24 -8.03
C ASP A 389 -12.35 -5.90 -8.54
N THR A 390 -12.48 -4.94 -7.63
CA THR A 390 -13.01 -3.60 -7.91
C THR A 390 -11.88 -2.58 -8.04
N PRO A 391 -12.09 -1.42 -8.69
CA PRO A 391 -11.08 -0.35 -8.75
C PRO A 391 -10.62 0.17 -7.39
N LEU A 392 -11.41 -0.05 -6.33
CA LEU A 392 -11.14 0.43 -4.97
C LEU A 392 -10.43 -0.61 -4.09
N GLY A 393 -10.51 -1.89 -4.46
CA GLY A 393 -9.93 -3.01 -3.71
C GLY A 393 -10.65 -4.32 -3.94
N ARG A 394 -10.06 -5.41 -3.47
CA ARG A 394 -10.66 -6.75 -3.58
C ARG A 394 -11.57 -7.04 -2.42
N ILE A 395 -12.83 -7.31 -2.73
CA ILE A 395 -13.89 -7.52 -1.75
C ILE A 395 -14.50 -8.90 -1.93
N ALA A 396 -14.95 -9.50 -0.84
CA ALA A 396 -15.73 -10.73 -0.86
C ALA A 396 -17.02 -10.55 -0.06
N ILE A 397 -18.04 -11.34 -0.39
CA ILE A 397 -19.32 -11.33 0.31
C ILE A 397 -19.50 -12.69 0.98
N GLN A 398 -19.73 -12.71 2.29
CA GLN A 398 -20.05 -13.91 3.06
C GLN A 398 -21.42 -13.72 3.70
N ILE A 399 -22.44 -14.44 3.24
CA ILE A 399 -23.80 -14.20 3.69
C ILE A 399 -24.00 -14.89 5.04
N CYS A 400 -24.14 -14.08 6.09
CA CYS A 400 -24.54 -14.52 7.42
C CYS A 400 -23.73 -15.72 7.92
N TYR A 401 -24.32 -16.91 7.86
CA TYR A 401 -23.72 -18.14 8.34
C TYR A 401 -22.37 -18.47 7.68
N ASP A 402 -22.13 -17.99 6.45
CA ASP A 402 -20.85 -18.17 5.76
C ASP A 402 -19.64 -17.65 6.55
N VAL A 403 -19.79 -16.58 7.33
CA VAL A 403 -18.67 -15.98 8.09
C VAL A 403 -18.23 -16.84 9.28
N GLU A 404 -19.11 -17.74 9.74
CA GLU A 404 -18.80 -18.64 10.87
C GLU A 404 -17.75 -19.69 10.48
N PHE A 405 -17.53 -19.95 9.18
CA PHE A 405 -16.60 -20.93 8.65
C PHE A 405 -15.22 -20.30 8.35
N PRO A 406 -14.18 -20.52 9.19
CA PRO A 406 -12.88 -19.85 9.07
C PRO A 406 -12.16 -20.14 7.75
N GLU A 407 -12.32 -21.35 7.21
CA GLU A 407 -11.66 -21.79 5.98
C GLU A 407 -12.07 -20.92 4.79
N LEU A 408 -13.35 -20.55 4.71
CA LEU A 408 -13.87 -19.75 3.61
C LEU A 408 -13.23 -18.35 3.59
N SER A 409 -13.19 -17.67 4.74
CA SER A 409 -12.56 -16.35 4.84
C SER A 409 -11.07 -16.45 4.56
N ARG A 410 -10.38 -17.47 5.08
CA ARG A 410 -8.95 -17.69 4.82
C ARG A 410 -8.69 -17.91 3.33
N LEU A 411 -9.49 -18.73 2.65
CA LEU A 411 -9.36 -18.98 1.22
C LEU A 411 -9.54 -17.69 0.40
N LEU A 412 -10.55 -16.88 0.73
CA LEU A 412 -10.79 -15.58 0.09
C LEU A 412 -9.62 -14.61 0.33
N THR A 413 -9.09 -14.53 1.55
CA THR A 413 -7.93 -13.70 1.87
C THR A 413 -6.68 -14.15 1.13
N LEU A 414 -6.42 -15.46 1.03
CA LEU A 414 -5.30 -15.99 0.26
C LEU A 414 -5.46 -15.74 -1.25
N ALA A 415 -6.69 -15.65 -1.75
CA ALA A 415 -6.98 -15.19 -3.10
C ALA A 415 -6.84 -13.66 -3.27
N GLY A 416 -6.63 -12.92 -2.18
CA GLY A 416 -6.34 -11.50 -2.17
C GLY A 416 -7.46 -10.60 -1.62
N ALA A 417 -8.46 -11.13 -0.92
CA ALA A 417 -9.48 -10.31 -0.27
C ALA A 417 -8.88 -9.35 0.76
N GLU A 418 -9.41 -8.13 0.79
CA GLU A 418 -9.01 -7.05 1.71
C GLU A 418 -10.17 -6.61 2.59
N VAL A 419 -11.40 -6.73 2.08
CA VAL A 419 -12.65 -6.44 2.81
C VAL A 419 -13.61 -7.61 2.67
N LEU A 420 -14.15 -8.07 3.79
CA LEU A 420 -15.26 -9.03 3.86
C LEU A 420 -16.55 -8.27 4.17
N PHE A 421 -17.50 -8.31 3.25
CA PHE A 421 -18.85 -7.80 3.46
C PHE A 421 -19.75 -8.94 3.93
N VAL A 422 -20.44 -8.73 5.05
CA VAL A 422 -21.22 -9.76 5.74
C VAL A 422 -22.65 -9.26 5.96
N PRO A 423 -23.52 -9.37 4.95
CA PRO A 423 -24.95 -9.16 5.16
C PRO A 423 -25.47 -10.30 6.06
N PHE A 424 -26.21 -9.97 7.12
CA PHE A 424 -26.74 -10.97 8.05
C PHE A 424 -28.16 -10.64 8.52
N SER A 425 -28.87 -11.69 8.93
CA SER A 425 -30.13 -11.58 9.65
C SER A 425 -30.23 -12.64 10.74
N THR A 426 -30.58 -12.21 11.95
CA THR A 426 -30.63 -13.08 13.13
C THR A 426 -31.77 -12.69 14.06
N ASP A 427 -32.45 -13.67 14.65
CA ASP A 427 -33.65 -13.40 15.47
C ASP A 427 -33.32 -12.81 16.85
N GLU A 428 -32.23 -13.27 17.47
CA GLU A 428 -31.89 -12.98 18.86
C GLU A 428 -30.41 -12.66 19.04
N LYS A 429 -30.09 -11.97 20.14
CA LYS A 429 -28.74 -11.53 20.50
C LYS A 429 -27.68 -12.64 20.48
N LYS A 430 -28.01 -13.86 20.90
CA LYS A 430 -27.08 -15.00 20.88
C LYS A 430 -26.70 -15.44 19.45
N ALA A 431 -27.62 -15.33 18.51
CA ALA A 431 -27.37 -15.64 17.11
C ALA A 431 -26.53 -14.54 16.47
N TYR A 432 -26.86 -13.26 16.74
CA TYR A 432 -26.03 -12.13 16.34
C TYR A 432 -24.58 -12.26 16.84
N PHE A 433 -24.37 -12.65 18.10
CA PHE A 433 -23.02 -12.78 18.64
C PHE A 433 -22.17 -13.84 17.92
N ARG A 434 -22.76 -14.92 17.38
CA ARG A 434 -21.99 -15.87 16.57
C ARG A 434 -21.45 -15.21 15.30
N VAL A 435 -22.30 -14.48 14.58
CA VAL A 435 -21.91 -13.72 13.38
C VAL A 435 -20.86 -12.67 13.75
N ARG A 436 -21.13 -11.86 14.78
CA ARG A 436 -20.27 -10.76 15.23
C ARG A 436 -18.88 -11.22 15.68
N TYR A 437 -18.81 -12.27 16.50
CA TYR A 437 -17.52 -12.79 16.99
C TYR A 437 -16.76 -13.50 15.89
N SER A 438 -17.45 -14.26 15.03
CA SER A 438 -16.81 -14.91 13.88
C SER A 438 -16.23 -13.85 12.94
N ALA A 439 -17.00 -12.84 12.54
CA ALA A 439 -16.54 -11.76 11.68
C ALA A 439 -15.34 -11.00 12.28
N GLN A 440 -15.34 -10.74 13.60
CA GLN A 440 -14.21 -10.10 14.27
C GLN A 440 -12.97 -11.00 14.27
N ALA A 441 -13.14 -12.30 14.54
CA ALA A 441 -12.06 -13.26 14.42
C ALA A 441 -11.52 -13.30 12.98
N ARG A 442 -12.38 -13.25 11.96
CA ARG A 442 -11.95 -13.19 10.55
C ARG A 442 -11.14 -11.94 10.25
N ALA A 443 -11.56 -10.77 10.76
CA ALA A 443 -10.83 -9.52 10.58
C ALA A 443 -9.41 -9.59 11.16
N VAL A 444 -9.29 -10.09 12.39
CA VAL A 444 -8.01 -10.20 13.11
C VAL A 444 -7.11 -11.30 12.51
N GLU A 445 -7.60 -12.53 12.38
CA GLU A 445 -6.77 -13.68 12.01
C GLU A 445 -6.35 -13.65 10.53
N ASN A 446 -7.16 -13.03 9.67
CA ASN A 446 -6.87 -12.90 8.24
C ASN A 446 -6.31 -11.51 7.87
N TYR A 447 -6.20 -10.60 8.83
CA TYR A 447 -5.70 -9.25 8.59
C TYR A 447 -6.47 -8.56 7.44
N VAL A 448 -7.80 -8.51 7.57
CA VAL A 448 -8.77 -7.92 6.64
C VAL A 448 -9.72 -6.99 7.40
N TYR A 449 -10.41 -6.10 6.70
CA TYR A 449 -11.61 -5.48 7.26
C TYR A 449 -12.79 -6.44 7.16
N ALA A 450 -13.70 -6.41 8.14
CA ALA A 450 -14.99 -7.08 8.04
C ALA A 450 -16.12 -6.08 8.33
N VAL A 451 -17.05 -5.94 7.39
CA VAL A 451 -18.16 -4.98 7.44
C VAL A 451 -19.46 -5.78 7.53
N ILE A 452 -20.14 -5.71 8.67
CA ILE A 452 -21.35 -6.51 8.93
C ILE A 452 -22.59 -5.62 8.91
N ALA A 453 -23.62 -6.02 8.16
CA ALA A 453 -24.88 -5.27 8.00
C ALA A 453 -26.07 -6.15 8.39
N GLY A 454 -26.86 -5.70 9.37
CA GLY A 454 -27.89 -6.50 10.02
C GLY A 454 -29.30 -5.91 9.95
N ASN A 455 -30.31 -6.78 9.92
CA ASN A 455 -31.69 -6.37 10.15
C ASN A 455 -31.96 -6.18 11.66
N VAL A 456 -32.87 -5.26 11.97
CA VAL A 456 -33.40 -5.00 13.32
C VAL A 456 -34.92 -4.87 13.26
N GLY A 457 -35.60 -4.94 14.40
CA GLY A 457 -37.07 -4.79 14.43
C GLY A 457 -37.81 -6.09 14.13
N ASN A 458 -39.11 -6.01 13.85
CA ASN A 458 -40.00 -7.18 13.86
C ASN A 458 -41.01 -7.13 12.70
N LEU A 459 -41.41 -8.31 12.20
CA LEU A 459 -42.52 -8.49 11.27
C LEU A 459 -43.62 -9.35 11.90
N PRO A 460 -44.54 -8.78 12.70
CA PRO A 460 -45.52 -9.52 13.50
C PRO A 460 -46.37 -10.55 12.73
N ASN A 461 -46.60 -10.33 11.43
CA ASN A 461 -47.46 -11.17 10.60
C ASN A 461 -46.69 -12.19 9.75
N VAL A 462 -45.37 -12.27 9.88
CA VAL A 462 -44.50 -13.14 9.08
C VAL A 462 -43.83 -14.14 10.01
N LYS A 463 -44.45 -15.31 10.19
CA LYS A 463 -44.01 -16.29 11.21
C LYS A 463 -42.58 -16.79 11.00
N SER A 464 -42.15 -16.96 9.75
CA SER A 464 -40.79 -17.42 9.41
C SER A 464 -39.71 -16.32 9.52
N TYR A 465 -40.09 -15.07 9.81
CA TYR A 465 -39.18 -13.92 9.83
C TYR A 465 -39.61 -12.86 10.86
N LEU A 466 -40.05 -13.34 12.03
CA LEU A 466 -40.79 -12.55 13.01
C LEU A 466 -39.94 -11.52 13.75
N LEU A 467 -38.76 -11.93 14.22
CA LEU A 467 -37.88 -11.14 15.08
C LEU A 467 -36.55 -10.90 14.38
N ASN A 468 -35.98 -9.71 14.57
CA ASN A 468 -34.64 -9.40 14.07
C ASN A 468 -33.87 -8.63 15.15
N TYR A 469 -32.71 -9.14 15.49
CA TYR A 469 -31.71 -8.51 16.32
C TYR A 469 -30.46 -8.24 15.52
N GLY A 470 -29.93 -7.03 15.63
CA GLY A 470 -28.76 -6.61 14.89
C GLY A 470 -28.02 -5.45 15.54
N GLN A 471 -26.72 -5.44 15.31
CA GLN A 471 -25.85 -4.30 15.55
C GLN A 471 -24.78 -4.32 14.45
N SER A 472 -24.97 -3.49 13.44
CA SER A 472 -24.08 -3.37 12.28
C SER A 472 -22.77 -2.72 12.68
N ALA A 473 -21.65 -3.14 12.08
CA ALA A 473 -20.34 -2.71 12.54
C ALA A 473 -19.27 -2.78 11.44
N ILE A 474 -18.21 -1.97 11.61
CA ILE A 474 -16.97 -2.04 10.85
C ILE A 474 -15.88 -2.57 11.79
N LEU A 475 -15.37 -3.75 11.45
CA LEU A 475 -14.37 -4.50 12.21
C LEU A 475 -13.04 -4.43 11.49
N THR A 476 -11.97 -4.39 12.28
CA THR A 476 -10.62 -4.12 11.81
C THR A 476 -9.66 -5.22 12.25
N PRO A 477 -8.46 -5.32 11.66
CA PRO A 477 -7.35 -6.01 12.30
C PRO A 477 -7.03 -5.40 13.66
N SER A 478 -6.21 -6.09 14.46
CA SER A 478 -5.83 -5.64 15.81
C SER A 478 -4.32 -5.44 15.89
N ASP A 479 -3.85 -4.24 15.58
CA ASP A 479 -2.44 -3.83 15.69
C ASP A 479 -2.33 -2.30 15.81
N PHE A 480 -1.12 -1.73 15.94
CA PHE A 480 -0.89 -0.31 16.23
C PHE A 480 -1.60 0.68 15.29
N SER A 481 -1.79 0.32 14.02
CA SER A 481 -2.50 1.17 13.03
C SER A 481 -4.03 1.05 13.10
N PHE A 482 -4.57 0.23 14.01
CA PHE A 482 -6.00 -0.05 14.14
C PHE A 482 -6.48 0.19 15.58
N PRO A 483 -7.80 0.34 15.80
CA PRO A 483 -8.37 0.48 17.13
C PRO A 483 -8.03 -0.70 18.06
N VAL A 484 -7.82 -0.41 19.35
CA VAL A 484 -7.48 -1.40 20.39
C VAL A 484 -8.51 -2.52 20.51
N SER A 485 -9.79 -2.22 20.27
CA SER A 485 -10.89 -3.19 20.35
C SER A 485 -11.09 -4.00 19.07
N ALA A 486 -10.31 -3.75 18.01
CA ALA A 486 -10.55 -4.25 16.66
C ALA A 486 -11.94 -3.85 16.09
N VAL A 487 -12.54 -2.78 16.63
CA VAL A 487 -13.82 -2.20 16.19
C VAL A 487 -13.60 -0.75 15.84
N GLN A 488 -13.84 -0.38 14.58
CA GLN A 488 -13.76 1.01 14.14
C GLN A 488 -15.04 1.77 14.45
N SER A 489 -16.19 1.15 14.21
CA SER A 489 -17.49 1.75 14.49
C SER A 489 -18.57 0.67 14.57
N GLU A 490 -19.63 0.96 15.30
CA GLU A 490 -20.81 0.10 15.43
C GLU A 490 -22.07 0.95 15.64
N ALA A 491 -23.20 0.42 15.21
CA ALA A 491 -24.50 1.04 15.41
C ALA A 491 -24.97 0.87 16.86
N GLU A 492 -25.98 1.64 17.25
CA GLU A 492 -26.79 1.31 18.42
C GLU A 492 -27.56 0.01 18.16
N PRO A 493 -27.56 -0.96 19.09
CA PRO A 493 -28.29 -2.21 18.90
C PRO A 493 -29.79 -1.97 18.67
N ASN A 494 -30.37 -2.64 17.68
CA ASN A 494 -31.80 -2.61 17.35
C ASN A 494 -32.40 -1.26 16.94
N ALA A 495 -31.58 -0.27 16.55
CA ALA A 495 -32.05 1.03 16.05
C ALA A 495 -31.84 1.16 14.54
N GLU A 496 -32.81 1.70 13.79
CA GLU A 496 -32.57 2.01 12.37
C GLU A 496 -31.51 3.11 12.25
N THR A 497 -30.41 2.85 11.55
CA THR A 497 -29.35 3.83 11.36
C THR A 497 -28.36 3.40 10.27
N VAL A 498 -27.41 4.28 9.96
CA VAL A 498 -26.24 3.99 9.14
C VAL A 498 -24.97 4.08 9.96
N VAL A 499 -24.00 3.21 9.68
CA VAL A 499 -22.62 3.35 10.13
C VAL A 499 -21.77 3.72 8.92
N ILE A 500 -21.05 4.84 9.01
CA ILE A 500 -20.14 5.29 7.94
C ILE A 500 -18.71 5.21 8.45
N GLY A 501 -17.81 4.66 7.63
CA GLY A 501 -16.40 4.60 7.97
C GLY A 501 -15.50 4.55 6.74
N ASP A 502 -14.30 5.08 6.90
CA ASP A 502 -13.23 5.01 5.90
C ASP A 502 -12.33 3.82 6.22
N LEU A 503 -12.24 2.87 5.29
CA LEU A 503 -11.31 1.74 5.37
C LEU A 503 -9.99 2.14 4.71
N ASP A 504 -8.89 2.13 5.45
CA ASP A 504 -7.55 2.43 4.92
C ASP A 504 -6.87 1.15 4.42
N LEU A 505 -7.12 0.82 3.16
CA LEU A 505 -6.56 -0.39 2.53
C LEU A 505 -5.05 -0.23 2.26
N SER A 506 -4.54 1.00 2.27
CA SER A 506 -3.09 1.26 2.16
C SER A 506 -2.40 0.81 3.44
N SER A 507 -2.91 1.26 4.59
CA SER A 507 -2.47 0.84 5.92
C SER A 507 -2.63 -0.67 6.09
N LEU A 508 -3.78 -1.24 5.70
CA LEU A 508 -3.99 -2.69 5.73
C LEU A 508 -2.88 -3.46 4.98
N SER A 509 -2.56 -3.01 3.78
CA SER A 509 -1.59 -3.68 2.92
C SER A 509 -0.14 -3.46 3.37
N GLU A 510 0.16 -2.37 4.05
CA GLU A 510 1.45 -2.13 4.71
C GLU A 510 1.60 -3.02 5.95
N GLN A 511 0.59 -3.00 6.82
CA GLN A 511 0.61 -3.72 8.08
C GLN A 511 0.67 -5.24 7.90
N ARG A 512 0.11 -5.81 6.82
CA ARG A 512 0.31 -7.23 6.50
C ARG A 512 1.79 -7.66 6.42
N GLU A 513 2.71 -6.74 6.13
CA GLU A 513 4.15 -7.00 6.03
C GLU A 513 4.92 -6.67 7.32
N ILE A 514 4.54 -5.59 8.01
CA ILE A 514 5.32 -4.99 9.12
C ILE A 514 4.67 -5.11 10.50
N ALA A 515 3.45 -5.64 10.58
CA ALA A 515 2.72 -5.83 11.82
C ALA A 515 3.51 -6.59 12.88
N SER A 516 3.15 -6.35 14.14
CA SER A 516 3.74 -7.04 15.30
C SER A 516 3.51 -8.56 15.24
N VAL A 517 2.40 -8.98 14.63
CA VAL A 517 2.06 -10.37 14.31
C VAL A 517 1.63 -10.48 12.84
N ARG A 518 2.05 -11.54 12.13
CA ARG A 518 1.79 -11.68 10.68
C ARG A 518 1.15 -13.04 10.34
N PRO A 519 -0.12 -13.28 10.71
CA PRO A 519 -0.79 -14.57 10.60
C PRO A 519 -0.90 -15.15 9.18
N LEU A 520 -0.75 -14.32 8.15
CA LEU A 520 -0.77 -14.75 6.74
C LEU A 520 0.60 -15.31 6.30
N VAL A 521 1.68 -14.66 6.74
CA VAL A 521 3.07 -15.03 6.41
C VAL A 521 3.53 -16.20 7.27
N ASP A 522 3.22 -16.18 8.56
CA ASP A 522 3.73 -17.14 9.55
C ASP A 522 2.99 -18.50 9.52
N ARG A 523 2.21 -18.78 8.47
CA ARG A 523 1.49 -20.05 8.30
C ARG A 523 2.47 -21.21 8.09
N ARG A 524 2.30 -22.28 8.86
CA ARG A 524 3.07 -23.53 8.75
C ARG A 524 2.53 -24.45 7.66
N GLN A 525 2.74 -24.06 6.39
CA GLN A 525 2.33 -24.85 5.22
C GLN A 525 3.02 -26.21 5.12
N ASP A 526 4.10 -26.42 5.89
CA ASP A 526 4.75 -27.71 6.08
C ASP A 526 3.95 -28.67 6.98
N LEU A 527 3.04 -28.16 7.82
CA LEU A 527 2.22 -28.95 8.75
C LEU A 527 0.79 -29.15 8.26
N TYR A 528 0.24 -28.16 7.58
CA TYR A 528 -1.12 -28.20 7.05
C TYR A 528 -1.21 -27.49 5.72
N ASP A 529 -2.22 -27.87 4.95
CA ASP A 529 -2.47 -27.28 3.66
C ASP A 529 -3.97 -26.98 3.52
N LEU A 530 -4.28 -25.76 3.08
CA LEU A 530 -5.63 -25.27 2.89
C LEU A 530 -5.74 -24.81 1.44
N ARG A 531 -6.36 -25.65 0.61
CA ARG A 531 -6.64 -25.38 -0.80
C ARG A 531 -8.11 -25.62 -1.08
N PRO A 532 -8.73 -24.79 -1.92
CA PRO A 532 -10.12 -25.02 -2.29
C PRO A 532 -10.18 -26.11 -3.36
N LEU A 533 -11.22 -26.96 -3.31
CA LEU A 533 -11.41 -28.01 -4.32
C LEU A 533 -11.84 -27.43 -5.67
N LYS A 534 -12.66 -26.37 -5.65
CA LYS A 534 -12.95 -25.51 -6.81
C LYS A 534 -12.17 -24.21 -6.66
N ARG A 535 -11.51 -23.75 -7.71
CA ARG A 535 -10.73 -22.50 -7.66
C ARG A 535 -11.64 -21.33 -7.28
N VAL A 536 -11.14 -20.42 -6.44
CA VAL A 536 -11.81 -19.14 -6.17
C VAL A 536 -11.91 -18.36 -7.49
N GLU A 537 -13.13 -18.01 -7.88
CA GLU A 537 -13.44 -17.24 -9.06
C GLU A 537 -13.15 -15.76 -8.79
N VAL A 538 -12.13 -15.21 -9.45
CA VAL A 538 -11.83 -13.77 -9.37
C VAL A 538 -12.59 -13.06 -10.49
N ILE A 539 -13.60 -12.30 -10.12
CA ILE A 539 -14.49 -11.57 -11.03
C ILE A 539 -14.06 -10.11 -11.03
N ARG A 540 -13.71 -9.59 -12.21
CA ARG A 540 -13.46 -8.16 -12.39
C ARG A 540 -14.79 -7.42 -12.38
N VAL A 541 -14.87 -6.38 -11.55
CA VAL A 541 -16.04 -5.52 -11.43
C VAL A 541 -15.76 -4.22 -12.16
N ASP A 542 -16.37 -4.04 -13.33
CA ASP A 542 -16.31 -2.83 -14.15
C ASP A 542 -17.48 -1.87 -13.90
#